data_AF-A0A562ZXB5-F1
#
_entry.id   AF-A0A562ZXB5-F1
#
_cell.length_a   1.000
_cell.length_b   1.000
_cell.length_c   1.000
_cell.angle_alpha   90.00
_cell.angle_beta   90.00
_cell.angle_gamma   90.00
#
_symmetry.space_group_name_H-M   'P 1'
#
loop_
_entity.id
_entity.type
_entity.pdbx_description
1 polymer ?
#
loop_
_entity_poly.entity_id
_entity_poly.type
_entity_poly.pdbx_seq_one_letter_code
_entity_poly.pdbx_strand_id
1 'polypeptide(L)'
;MSTFRPKKSAQAPVKTVVAVKSRARKSAVADAEPVTPEVIDLEHYAPAYLTWIANKLSRGASQHYLALFDVGIETWRCLVLLAIHGSVTAQQVSRVIGMDKGAVSRCFKGMQERGLIRTELDPADGRARVAVLTPAGRALHDRIREVALERERVFLSVLSAKEVETLLSLLRRLHENLPAVEGATQEYVKRKFPEAAARGRRRREDEEDA
;
A
#
# COMPACT_ATOMS: atom_id res chain seq x y z
N MET A 1 16.29 -50.27 1.19
CA MET A 1 17.54 -49.51 1.05
C MET A 1 17.54 -48.83 -0.32
N SER A 2 17.27 -47.53 -0.38
CA SER A 2 17.70 -46.66 -1.48
C SER A 2 17.57 -45.21 -1.01
N THR A 3 18.71 -44.56 -0.83
CA THR A 3 18.88 -43.24 -0.21
C THR A 3 18.71 -42.14 -1.25
N PHE A 4 17.66 -41.34 -1.14
CA PHE A 4 17.45 -40.15 -1.98
C PHE A 4 17.95 -38.89 -1.24
N ARG A 5 19.06 -38.32 -1.74
CA ARG A 5 19.67 -37.07 -1.26
C ARG A 5 19.14 -35.91 -2.12
N PRO A 6 18.53 -34.85 -1.57
CA PRO A 6 18.24 -33.67 -2.37
C PRO A 6 19.50 -32.79 -2.49
N LYS A 7 19.87 -32.43 -3.72
CA LYS A 7 20.91 -31.45 -4.04
C LYS A 7 20.43 -30.06 -3.61
N LYS A 8 21.22 -29.38 -2.75
CA LYS A 8 21.11 -27.93 -2.53
C LYS A 8 21.38 -27.22 -3.85
N SER A 9 20.36 -26.61 -4.45
CA SER A 9 20.56 -25.65 -5.53
C SER A 9 20.80 -24.28 -4.90
N ALA A 10 22.02 -23.78 -5.06
CA ALA A 10 22.36 -22.41 -4.73
C ALA A 10 21.77 -21.51 -5.82
N GLN A 11 20.74 -20.72 -5.50
CA GLN A 11 20.27 -19.65 -6.36
C GLN A 11 21.17 -18.43 -6.14
N ALA A 12 21.87 -18.02 -7.19
CA ALA A 12 22.58 -16.75 -7.25
C ALA A 12 21.56 -15.59 -7.36
N PRO A 13 21.85 -14.39 -6.81
CA PRO A 13 20.92 -13.27 -6.89
C PRO A 13 20.83 -12.75 -8.33
N VAL A 14 19.59 -12.53 -8.78
CA VAL A 14 19.26 -11.94 -10.08
C VAL A 14 19.62 -10.45 -10.06
N LYS A 15 20.74 -10.10 -10.70
CA LYS A 15 21.15 -8.71 -10.91
C LYS A 15 20.18 -8.03 -11.87
N THR A 16 19.36 -7.10 -11.38
CA THR A 16 18.64 -6.14 -12.22
C THR A 16 19.15 -4.74 -11.91
N VAL A 17 20.20 -4.32 -12.61
CA VAL A 17 20.63 -2.92 -12.65
C VAL A 17 20.15 -2.35 -13.98
N VAL A 18 19.18 -1.44 -13.94
CA VAL A 18 18.82 -0.61 -15.09
C VAL A 18 19.87 0.49 -15.20
N ALA A 19 20.81 0.34 -16.13
CA ALA A 19 21.83 1.34 -16.42
C ALA A 19 21.23 2.49 -17.24
N VAL A 20 21.18 3.69 -16.66
CA VAL A 20 20.96 4.93 -17.42
C VAL A 20 22.31 5.40 -17.95
N LYS A 21 22.49 5.35 -19.28
CA LYS A 21 23.72 5.84 -19.94
C LYS A 21 23.77 7.37 -19.88
N SER A 22 24.72 7.93 -19.13
CA SER A 22 25.09 9.35 -19.21
C SER A 22 26.19 9.54 -20.27
N ARG A 23 26.01 10.52 -21.16
CA ARG A 23 26.94 10.85 -22.24
C ARG A 23 27.95 11.87 -21.70
N ALA A 24 29.22 11.48 -21.60
CA ALA A 24 30.28 12.29 -21.00
C ALA A 24 30.67 13.51 -21.86
N ARG A 25 30.81 14.68 -21.24
CA ARG A 25 31.70 15.76 -21.68
C ARG A 25 32.92 15.75 -20.75
N LYS A 26 34.11 15.57 -21.33
CA LYS A 26 35.40 15.66 -20.63
C LYS A 26 35.66 17.10 -20.21
N SER A 27 35.89 17.32 -18.91
CA SER A 27 36.60 18.48 -18.38
C SER A 27 37.35 18.05 -17.13
N ALA A 28 38.63 18.41 -17.07
CA ALA A 28 39.59 18.00 -16.07
C ALA A 28 39.30 18.61 -14.70
N VAL A 29 39.32 17.78 -13.66
CA VAL A 29 39.58 18.18 -12.27
C VAL A 29 40.39 17.06 -11.62
N ALA A 30 41.59 17.40 -11.18
CA ALA A 30 42.49 16.54 -10.42
C ALA A 30 42.04 16.45 -8.96
N ASP A 31 42.26 15.28 -8.35
CA ASP A 31 42.26 15.00 -6.91
C ASP A 31 41.10 15.54 -6.07
N ALA A 32 39.87 15.22 -6.49
CA ALA A 32 38.78 15.03 -5.53
C ALA A 32 38.71 13.54 -5.21
N GLU A 33 38.87 13.15 -3.95
CA GLU A 33 38.37 11.85 -3.48
C GLU A 33 36.95 11.69 -4.03
N PRO A 34 36.56 10.51 -4.53
CA PRO A 34 35.19 10.30 -4.93
C PRO A 34 34.35 10.41 -3.67
N VAL A 35 33.79 11.60 -3.43
CA VAL A 35 32.59 11.77 -2.63
C VAL A 35 31.53 11.03 -3.42
N THR A 36 31.46 9.70 -3.24
CA THR A 36 30.26 8.97 -3.56
C THR A 36 29.18 9.69 -2.78
N PRO A 37 28.19 10.33 -3.42
CA PRO A 37 27.05 10.80 -2.65
C PRO A 37 26.57 9.60 -1.82
N GLU A 38 26.28 9.78 -0.54
CA GLU A 38 25.61 8.76 0.26
C GLU A 38 24.23 8.53 -0.36
N VAL A 39 24.18 7.72 -1.42
CA VAL A 39 22.97 7.35 -2.14
C VAL A 39 22.27 6.28 -1.33
N ILE A 40 20.93 6.31 -1.32
CA ILE A 40 20.12 5.27 -0.69
C ILE A 40 20.45 3.92 -1.34
N ASP A 41 20.98 3.00 -0.53
CA ASP A 41 21.15 1.61 -0.92
C ASP A 41 19.79 0.91 -0.91
N LEU A 42 19.23 0.72 -2.10
CA LEU A 42 17.91 0.12 -2.27
C LEU A 42 17.85 -1.35 -1.81
N GLU A 43 18.98 -2.07 -1.74
CA GLU A 43 18.99 -3.46 -1.28
C GLU A 43 18.69 -3.58 0.21
N HIS A 44 19.08 -2.56 0.99
CA HIS A 44 18.90 -2.52 2.45
C HIS A 44 17.90 -1.45 2.90
N TYR A 45 17.13 -0.86 1.96
CA TYR A 45 16.13 0.17 2.24
C TYR A 45 14.71 -0.40 2.28
N ALA A 46 14.24 -0.76 3.46
CA ALA A 46 12.93 -1.39 3.67
C ALA A 46 11.73 -0.66 3.01
N PRO A 47 11.64 0.69 2.99
CA PRO A 47 10.52 1.38 2.33
C PRO A 47 10.41 1.10 0.83
N ALA A 48 11.53 0.81 0.15
CA ALA A 48 11.51 0.44 -1.27
C ALA A 48 10.74 -0.87 -1.48
N TYR A 49 11.03 -1.90 -0.68
CA TYR A 49 10.34 -3.19 -0.79
C TYR A 49 8.85 -3.08 -0.51
N LEU A 50 8.44 -2.33 0.52
CA LEU A 50 7.03 -2.06 0.79
C LEU A 50 6.34 -1.43 -0.42
N THR A 51 6.95 -0.41 -1.00
CA THR A 51 6.42 0.31 -2.16
C THR A 51 6.32 -0.58 -3.39
N TRP A 52 7.39 -1.32 -3.72
CA TRP A 52 7.44 -2.14 -4.92
C TRP A 52 6.47 -3.31 -4.85
N ILE A 53 6.42 -3.99 -3.71
CA ILE A 53 5.51 -5.12 -3.50
C ILE A 53 4.07 -4.61 -3.55
N ALA A 54 3.72 -3.57 -2.79
CA ALA A 54 2.37 -3.02 -2.77
C ALA A 54 1.91 -2.60 -4.18
N ASN A 55 2.75 -1.90 -4.93
CA ASN A 55 2.42 -1.42 -6.27
C ASN A 55 2.25 -2.56 -7.28
N LYS A 56 3.19 -3.50 -7.33
CA LYS A 56 3.14 -4.62 -8.30
C LYS A 56 2.00 -5.58 -7.98
N LEU A 57 1.79 -5.89 -6.69
CA LEU A 57 0.71 -6.78 -6.26
C LEU A 57 -0.67 -6.16 -6.53
N SER A 58 -0.83 -4.87 -6.23
CA SER A 58 -2.07 -4.13 -6.48
C SER A 58 -2.37 -3.99 -7.97
N ARG A 59 -1.35 -3.68 -8.80
CA ARG A 59 -1.51 -3.59 -10.26
C ARG A 59 -1.95 -4.92 -10.86
N GLY A 60 -1.26 -6.01 -10.51
CA GLY A 60 -1.63 -7.34 -11.01
C GLY A 60 -3.04 -7.73 -10.56
N ALA A 61 -3.40 -7.44 -9.30
CA ALA A 61 -4.74 -7.73 -8.79
C ALA A 61 -5.81 -6.93 -9.56
N SER A 62 -5.60 -5.62 -9.72
CA SER A 62 -6.51 -4.74 -10.47
C SER A 62 -6.75 -5.24 -11.89
N GLN A 63 -5.69 -5.65 -12.61
CA GLN A 63 -5.81 -6.18 -13.98
C GLN A 63 -6.72 -7.41 -14.05
N HIS A 64 -6.54 -8.38 -13.15
CA HIS A 64 -7.38 -9.58 -13.13
C HIS A 64 -8.81 -9.28 -12.67
N TYR A 65 -8.99 -8.41 -11.67
CA TYR A 65 -10.31 -8.08 -11.15
C TYR A 65 -11.14 -7.26 -12.15
N LEU A 66 -10.51 -6.36 -12.90
CA LEU A 66 -11.15 -5.65 -14.01
C LEU A 66 -11.56 -6.62 -15.11
N ALA A 67 -10.67 -7.54 -15.52
CA ALA A 67 -10.96 -8.48 -16.59
C ALA A 67 -12.08 -9.48 -16.24
N LEU A 68 -12.17 -9.92 -14.98
CA LEU A 68 -13.14 -10.94 -14.55
C LEU A 68 -14.45 -10.35 -14.02
N PHE A 69 -14.40 -9.16 -13.41
CA PHE A 69 -15.49 -8.64 -12.59
C PHE A 69 -15.78 -7.16 -12.83
N ASP A 70 -15.05 -6.49 -13.72
CA ASP A 70 -15.13 -5.05 -13.96
C ASP A 70 -14.96 -4.25 -12.66
N VAL A 71 -13.97 -4.63 -11.85
CA VAL A 71 -13.70 -4.05 -10.53
C VAL A 71 -12.22 -3.72 -10.38
N GLY A 72 -11.92 -2.45 -10.09
CA GLY A 72 -10.57 -2.00 -9.73
C GLY A 72 -10.17 -2.41 -8.31
N ILE A 73 -8.88 -2.26 -7.99
CA ILE A 73 -8.33 -2.65 -6.69
C ILE A 73 -8.93 -1.83 -5.53
N GLU A 74 -9.29 -0.58 -5.76
CA GLU A 74 -9.91 0.33 -4.79
C GLU A 74 -11.29 -0.18 -4.36
N THR A 75 -12.10 -0.58 -5.33
CA THR A 75 -13.42 -1.17 -5.09
C THR A 75 -13.31 -2.50 -4.37
N TRP A 76 -12.34 -3.34 -4.74
CA TRP A 76 -12.05 -4.57 -3.99
C TRP A 76 -11.72 -4.29 -2.52
N ARG A 77 -10.83 -3.34 -2.23
CA ARG A 77 -10.47 -2.97 -0.85
C ARG A 77 -11.68 -2.47 -0.05
N CYS A 78 -12.57 -1.70 -0.67
CA CYS A 78 -13.82 -1.27 -0.05
C CYS A 78 -14.76 -2.44 0.25
N LEU A 79 -14.94 -3.37 -0.69
CA LEU A 79 -15.75 -4.58 -0.50
C LEU A 79 -15.26 -5.42 0.67
N VAL A 80 -13.94 -5.60 0.80
CA VAL A 80 -13.33 -6.36 1.92
C VAL A 80 -13.65 -5.72 3.26
N LEU A 81 -13.44 -4.41 3.42
CA LEU A 81 -13.75 -3.73 4.68
C LEU A 81 -15.22 -3.81 5.04
N LEU A 82 -16.11 -3.59 4.07
CA LEU A 82 -17.54 -3.71 4.27
C LEU A 82 -17.95 -5.15 4.64
N ALA A 83 -17.30 -6.16 4.06
CA ALA A 83 -17.58 -7.56 4.36
C ALA A 83 -17.20 -7.94 5.80
N ILE A 84 -16.13 -7.35 6.34
CA ILE A 84 -15.62 -7.57 7.71
C ILE A 84 -16.44 -6.80 8.74
N HIS A 85 -16.68 -5.50 8.51
CA HIS A 85 -17.25 -4.59 9.50
C HIS A 85 -18.78 -4.43 9.38
N GLY A 86 -19.39 -4.91 8.30
CA GLY A 86 -20.82 -4.76 8.00
C GLY A 86 -21.18 -3.37 7.48
N SER A 87 -20.85 -2.33 8.23
CA SER A 87 -21.05 -0.93 7.86
C SER A 87 -19.80 -0.10 8.10
N VAL A 88 -19.40 0.74 7.14
CA VAL A 88 -18.24 1.65 7.32
C VAL A 88 -18.51 3.03 6.74
N THR A 89 -17.91 4.05 7.35
CA THR A 89 -17.85 5.41 6.81
C THR A 89 -16.69 5.54 5.83
N ALA A 90 -16.77 6.52 4.92
CA ALA A 90 -15.65 6.84 4.02
C ALA A 90 -14.37 7.22 4.79
N GLN A 91 -14.51 7.83 5.97
CA GLN A 91 -13.38 8.20 6.82
C GLN A 91 -12.69 6.96 7.42
N GLN A 92 -13.46 5.95 7.85
CA GLN A 92 -12.90 4.69 8.32
C GLN A 92 -12.13 3.97 7.21
N VAL A 93 -12.69 3.90 6.00
CA VAL A 93 -12.00 3.31 4.83
C VAL A 93 -10.71 4.05 4.51
N SER A 94 -10.75 5.38 4.47
CA SER A 94 -9.57 6.22 4.23
C SER A 94 -8.47 5.96 5.28
N ARG A 95 -8.84 5.89 6.56
CA ARG A 95 -7.90 5.62 7.67
C ARG A 95 -7.31 4.21 7.63
N VAL A 96 -8.12 3.20 7.32
CA VAL A 96 -7.69 1.79 7.38
C VAL A 96 -6.89 1.38 6.14
N ILE A 97 -7.30 1.80 4.95
CA ILE A 97 -6.60 1.42 3.70
C ILE A 97 -5.49 2.42 3.35
N GLY A 98 -5.52 3.64 3.89
CA GLY A 98 -4.60 4.72 3.50
C GLY A 98 -4.95 5.36 2.15
N MET A 99 -6.22 5.27 1.73
CA MET A 99 -6.71 5.97 0.53
C MET A 99 -7.10 7.41 0.86
N ASP A 100 -6.95 8.33 -0.10
CA ASP A 100 -7.48 9.68 0.06
C ASP A 100 -9.02 9.67 0.12
N LYS A 101 -9.59 10.58 0.90
CA LYS A 101 -11.03 10.66 1.14
C LYS A 101 -11.81 10.84 -0.17
N GLY A 102 -11.26 11.60 -1.13
CA GLY A 102 -11.87 11.81 -2.43
C GLY A 102 -11.98 10.54 -3.27
N ALA A 103 -10.92 9.71 -3.30
CA ALA A 103 -10.91 8.41 -3.97
C ALA A 103 -11.91 7.45 -3.33
N VAL A 104 -11.99 7.41 -1.99
CA VAL A 104 -12.99 6.60 -1.30
C VAL A 104 -14.40 7.04 -1.67
N SER A 105 -14.68 8.36 -1.64
CA SER A 105 -16.00 8.88 -2.00
C SER A 105 -16.39 8.56 -3.45
N ARG A 106 -15.46 8.71 -4.42
CA ARG A 106 -15.70 8.32 -5.81
C ARG A 106 -15.95 6.82 -5.95
N CYS A 107 -15.19 6.00 -5.23
CA CYS A 107 -15.36 4.55 -5.21
C CYS A 107 -16.75 4.17 -4.68
N PHE A 108 -17.17 4.73 -3.55
CA PHE A 108 -18.49 4.48 -2.97
C PHE A 108 -19.61 4.88 -3.90
N LYS A 109 -19.50 6.06 -4.54
CA LYS A 109 -20.48 6.50 -5.54
C LYS A 109 -20.63 5.47 -6.67
N GLY A 110 -19.53 5.03 -7.27
CA GLY A 110 -19.57 4.01 -8.33
C GLY A 110 -20.10 2.65 -7.85
N MET A 111 -19.78 2.25 -6.61
CA MET A 111 -20.32 1.03 -6.02
C MET A 111 -21.83 1.12 -5.79
N GLN A 112 -22.34 2.28 -5.39
CA GLN A 112 -23.76 2.52 -5.18
C GLN A 112 -24.53 2.55 -6.51
N GLU A 113 -23.99 3.22 -7.53
CA GLU A 113 -24.56 3.24 -8.89
C GLU A 113 -24.68 1.82 -9.49
N ARG A 114 -23.73 0.94 -9.16
CA ARG A 114 -23.74 -0.48 -9.54
C ARG A 114 -24.58 -1.38 -8.63
N GLY A 115 -25.24 -0.82 -7.61
CA GLY A 115 -26.06 -1.58 -6.66
C GLY A 115 -25.28 -2.53 -5.75
N LEU A 116 -23.98 -2.31 -5.56
CA LEU A 116 -23.11 -3.14 -4.70
C LEU A 116 -23.18 -2.73 -3.23
N ILE A 117 -23.47 -1.45 -2.98
CA ILE A 117 -23.66 -0.91 -1.64
C ILE A 117 -24.92 -0.06 -1.59
N ARG A 118 -25.41 0.15 -0.38
CA ARG A 118 -26.36 1.21 -0.06
C ARG A 118 -25.83 2.06 1.08
N THR A 119 -26.29 3.30 1.14
CA THR A 119 -25.94 4.23 2.22
C THR A 119 -27.10 4.35 3.20
N GLU A 120 -26.78 4.29 4.49
CA GLU A 120 -27.72 4.43 5.60
C GLU A 120 -27.19 5.49 6.59
N LEU A 121 -28.06 5.98 7.47
CA LEU A 121 -27.60 6.78 8.61
C LEU A 121 -26.92 5.84 9.62
N ASP A 122 -25.82 6.30 10.20
CA ASP A 122 -25.12 5.56 11.24
C ASP A 122 -26.05 5.42 12.47
N PRO A 123 -26.36 4.19 12.94
CA PRO A 123 -27.19 3.99 14.11
C PRO A 123 -26.60 4.60 15.40
N ALA A 124 -25.28 4.75 15.47
CA ALA A 124 -24.58 5.31 16.64
C ALA A 124 -24.43 6.84 16.55
N ASP A 125 -24.40 7.39 15.33
CA ASP A 125 -24.34 8.83 15.08
C ASP A 125 -25.27 9.18 13.91
N GLY A 126 -26.53 9.52 14.20
CA GLY A 126 -27.55 9.78 13.20
C GLY A 126 -27.26 10.93 12.20
N ARG A 127 -26.11 11.59 12.30
CA ARG A 127 -25.60 12.56 11.33
C ARG A 127 -24.59 11.95 10.34
N ALA A 128 -23.91 10.87 10.70
CA ALA A 128 -22.95 10.19 9.85
C ALA A 128 -23.66 9.25 8.86
N ARG A 129 -23.09 9.11 7.66
CA ARG A 129 -23.54 8.14 6.66
C ARG A 129 -22.57 6.98 6.59
N VAL A 130 -23.12 5.77 6.66
CA VAL A 130 -22.37 4.51 6.51
C VAL A 130 -22.76 3.83 5.21
N ALA A 131 -21.80 3.16 4.59
CA ALA A 131 -22.04 2.25 3.48
C ALA A 131 -22.23 0.83 4.04
N VAL A 132 -23.12 0.06 3.41
CA VAL A 132 -23.43 -1.34 3.74
C VAL A 132 -23.47 -2.16 2.45
N LEU A 133 -22.96 -3.40 2.46
CA LEU A 133 -23.09 -4.29 1.31
C LEU A 133 -24.56 -4.62 1.03
N THR A 134 -24.92 -4.60 -0.26
CA THR A 134 -26.13 -5.27 -0.73
C THR A 134 -25.85 -6.78 -0.90
N PRO A 135 -26.89 -7.61 -1.10
CA PRO A 135 -26.67 -9.01 -1.49
C PRO A 135 -25.78 -9.16 -2.73
N ALA A 136 -25.95 -8.27 -3.72
CA ALA A 136 -25.11 -8.24 -4.93
C ALA A 136 -23.65 -7.89 -4.61
N GLY A 137 -23.41 -6.91 -3.73
CA GLY A 137 -22.06 -6.58 -3.26
C GLY A 137 -21.38 -7.73 -2.52
N ARG A 138 -22.13 -8.46 -1.69
CA ARG A 138 -21.62 -9.65 -0.99
C ARG A 138 -21.28 -10.79 -1.94
N ALA A 139 -22.17 -11.10 -2.87
CA ALA A 139 -21.90 -12.12 -3.90
C ALA A 139 -20.68 -11.77 -4.77
N LEU A 140 -20.51 -10.49 -5.11
CA LEU A 140 -19.33 -10.02 -5.83
C LEU A 140 -18.05 -10.17 -5.00
N HIS A 141 -18.09 -9.77 -3.72
CA HIS A 141 -16.98 -9.96 -2.79
C HIS A 141 -16.53 -11.43 -2.77
N ASP A 142 -17.46 -12.36 -2.62
CA ASP A 142 -17.14 -13.77 -2.45
C ASP A 142 -16.47 -14.37 -3.70
N ARG A 143 -16.90 -13.95 -4.90
CA ARG A 143 -16.24 -14.35 -6.16
C ARG A 143 -14.83 -13.78 -6.31
N ILE A 144 -14.63 -12.50 -5.96
CA ILE A 144 -13.29 -11.89 -6.04
C ILE A 144 -12.36 -12.49 -4.99
N ARG A 145 -12.90 -12.84 -3.81
CA ARG A 145 -12.15 -13.44 -2.70
C ARG A 145 -11.42 -14.72 -3.11
N GLU A 146 -12.02 -15.58 -3.93
CA GLU A 146 -11.36 -16.80 -4.41
C GLU A 146 -10.07 -16.49 -5.19
N VAL A 147 -10.14 -15.52 -6.10
CA VAL A 147 -8.96 -15.06 -6.87
C VAL A 147 -7.95 -14.38 -5.94
N ALA A 148 -8.42 -13.58 -4.98
CA ALA A 148 -7.55 -12.92 -4.00
C ALA A 148 -6.75 -13.91 -3.15
N LEU A 149 -7.40 -14.99 -2.67
CA LEU A 149 -6.75 -16.03 -1.88
C LEU A 149 -5.74 -16.84 -2.68
N GLU A 150 -6.01 -17.14 -3.95
CA GLU A 150 -5.03 -17.84 -4.80
C GLU A 150 -3.78 -16.96 -5.03
N ARG A 151 -3.98 -15.65 -5.23
CA ARG A 151 -2.87 -14.70 -5.34
C ARG A 151 -2.04 -14.62 -4.07
N GLU A 152 -2.68 -14.59 -2.90
CA GLU A 152 -1.99 -14.63 -1.61
C GLU A 152 -1.22 -15.93 -1.41
N ARG A 153 -1.84 -17.07 -1.71
CA ARG A 153 -1.22 -18.41 -1.61
C ARG A 153 0.07 -18.48 -2.43
N VAL A 154 0.06 -18.01 -3.67
CA VAL A 154 1.27 -17.99 -4.52
C VAL A 154 2.28 -16.98 -4.01
N PHE A 155 1.86 -15.79 -3.60
CA PHE A 155 2.75 -14.76 -3.07
C PHE A 155 3.52 -15.23 -1.83
N LEU A 156 2.86 -15.97 -0.94
CA LEU A 156 3.45 -16.50 0.30
C LEU A 156 4.11 -17.88 0.14
N SER A 157 4.02 -18.51 -1.04
CA SER A 157 4.51 -19.89 -1.28
C SER A 157 6.02 -20.07 -1.09
N VAL A 158 6.78 -18.96 -1.07
CA VAL A 158 8.23 -18.95 -0.84
C VAL A 158 8.60 -18.93 0.65
N LEU A 159 7.63 -18.88 1.55
CA LEU A 159 7.79 -18.81 3.00
C LEU A 159 7.18 -20.04 3.67
N SER A 160 7.81 -20.50 4.75
CA SER A 160 7.20 -21.43 5.69
C SER A 160 6.08 -20.76 6.51
N ALA A 161 5.21 -21.56 7.13
CA ALA A 161 4.12 -21.04 7.98
C ALA A 161 4.65 -20.13 9.11
N LYS A 162 5.77 -20.51 9.74
CA LYS A 162 6.41 -19.71 10.80
C LYS A 162 6.98 -18.39 10.27
N GLU A 163 7.54 -18.39 9.05
CA GLU A 163 8.01 -17.16 8.40
C GLU A 163 6.85 -16.23 8.03
N VAL A 164 5.71 -16.77 7.58
CA VAL A 164 4.49 -15.99 7.34
C VAL A 164 4.00 -15.33 8.64
N GLU A 165 3.91 -16.09 9.74
CA GLU A 165 3.53 -15.53 11.05
C GLU A 165 4.50 -14.43 11.51
N THR A 166 5.80 -14.66 11.32
CA THR A 166 6.84 -13.68 11.65
C THR A 166 6.70 -12.42 10.79
N LEU A 167 6.50 -12.57 9.48
CA LEU A 167 6.30 -11.47 8.55
C LEU A 167 5.08 -10.63 8.96
N LEU A 168 3.93 -11.26 9.20
CA LEU A 168 2.71 -10.55 9.59
C LEU A 168 2.87 -9.83 10.94
N SER A 169 3.59 -10.43 11.89
CA SER A 169 3.91 -9.79 13.17
C SER A 169 4.78 -8.55 12.99
N LEU A 170 5.84 -8.63 12.17
CA LEU A 170 6.71 -7.49 11.88
C LEU A 170 5.96 -6.38 11.12
N LEU A 171 5.18 -6.73 10.10
CA LEU A 171 4.38 -5.76 9.34
C LEU A 171 3.35 -5.04 10.24
N ARG A 172 2.70 -5.75 11.17
CA ARG A 172 1.77 -5.14 12.13
C ARG A 172 2.48 -4.12 13.03
N ARG A 173 3.64 -4.50 13.58
CA ARG A 173 4.45 -3.60 14.42
C ARG A 173 4.92 -2.35 13.66
N LEU A 174 5.32 -2.51 12.40
CA LEU A 174 5.71 -1.38 11.55
C LEU A 174 4.52 -0.46 11.25
N HIS A 175 3.35 -1.03 10.96
CA HIS A 175 2.12 -0.28 10.74
C HIS A 175 1.69 0.53 11.98
N GLU A 176 1.72 -0.10 13.16
CA GLU A 176 1.43 0.57 14.45
C GLU A 176 2.42 1.70 14.77
N ASN A 177 3.66 1.62 14.26
CA ASN A 177 4.69 2.63 14.47
C ASN A 177 4.63 3.83 13.50
N LEU A 178 3.75 3.82 12.48
CA LEU A 178 3.64 4.90 11.51
C LEU A 178 3.43 6.30 12.13
N PRO A 179 2.61 6.50 13.19
CA PRO A 179 2.49 7.80 13.84
C PRO A 179 3.82 8.33 14.41
N ALA A 180 4.67 7.43 14.94
CA ALA A 180 5.99 7.81 15.44
C ALA A 180 6.94 8.22 14.29
N VAL A 181 6.82 7.57 13.12
CA VAL A 181 7.56 7.96 11.91
C VAL A 181 7.19 9.38 11.50
N GLU A 182 5.89 9.71 11.46
CA GLU A 182 5.43 11.07 11.13
C GLU A 182 5.92 12.10 12.15
N GLY A 183 5.79 11.81 13.45
CA GLY A 183 6.28 12.70 14.52
C GLY A 183 7.77 12.97 14.43
N ALA A 184 8.59 11.92 14.28
CA ALA A 184 10.03 12.04 14.14
C ALA A 184 10.43 12.81 12.87
N THR A 185 9.72 12.59 11.76
CA THR A 185 9.96 13.30 10.50
C THR A 185 9.65 14.79 10.64
N GLN A 186 8.53 15.14 11.26
CA GLN A 186 8.15 16.54 11.50
C GLN A 186 9.16 17.26 12.39
N GLU A 187 9.63 16.62 13.46
CA GLU A 187 10.66 17.17 14.34
C GLU A 187 11.99 17.37 13.60
N TYR A 188 12.41 16.36 12.83
CA TYR A 188 13.61 16.45 12.01
C TYR A 188 13.53 17.60 11.00
N VAL A 189 12.41 17.74 10.31
CA VAL A 189 12.16 18.83 9.34
C VAL A 189 12.15 20.17 10.03
N LYS A 190 11.49 20.31 11.18
CA LYS A 190 11.50 21.56 11.96
C LYS A 190 12.93 21.97 12.37
N ARG A 191 13.76 21.00 12.76
CA ARG A 191 15.13 21.24 13.20
C ARG A 191 16.11 21.54 12.06
N LYS A 192 16.01 20.81 10.94
CA LYS A 192 16.97 20.87 9.83
C LYS A 192 16.53 21.77 8.68
N PHE A 193 15.22 22.02 8.55
CA PHE A 193 14.61 22.79 7.46
C PHE A 193 13.53 23.77 7.97
N PRO A 194 13.90 24.74 8.83
CA PRO A 194 12.94 25.63 9.51
C PRO A 194 12.08 26.47 8.55
N GLU A 195 12.64 26.91 7.42
CA GLU A 195 11.89 27.67 6.40
C GLU A 195 10.81 26.85 5.70
N ALA A 196 11.07 25.55 5.46
CA ALA A 196 10.08 24.63 4.91
C ALA A 196 8.95 24.37 5.90
N ALA A 197 9.28 24.23 7.20
CA ALA A 197 8.28 24.07 8.25
C ALA A 197 7.36 25.29 8.40
N ALA A 198 7.88 26.51 8.17
CA ALA A 198 7.08 27.75 8.20
C ALA A 198 6.12 27.90 7.02
N ARG A 199 6.43 27.32 5.85
CA ARG A 199 5.54 27.31 4.68
C ARG A 199 4.38 26.31 4.83
N GLY A 200 4.63 25.16 5.45
CA GLY A 200 3.61 24.14 5.68
C GLY A 200 2.51 24.56 6.68
N ARG A 201 2.83 25.41 7.66
CA ARG A 201 1.84 25.94 8.63
C ARG A 201 0.82 26.87 7.98
N ARG A 202 1.28 27.87 7.22
CA ARG A 202 0.41 28.83 6.52
C ARG A 202 -0.61 28.14 5.62
N ARG A 203 -0.18 27.11 4.86
CA ARG A 203 -1.08 26.36 3.98
C ARG A 203 -2.16 25.56 4.72
N ARG A 204 -1.89 25.07 5.94
CA ARG A 204 -2.91 24.34 6.73
C ARG A 204 -3.94 25.28 7.34
N GLU A 205 -3.51 26.46 7.78
CA GLU A 205 -4.39 27.53 8.26
C GLU A 205 -5.35 27.98 7.14
N ASP A 206 -4.85 28.13 5.91
CA ASP A 206 -5.68 28.47 4.73
C ASP A 206 -6.65 27.34 4.30
N GLU A 207 -6.39 26.07 4.65
CA GLU A 207 -7.24 24.91 4.31
C GLU A 207 -8.29 24.58 5.41
N GLU A 208 -8.13 25.06 6.64
CA GLU A 208 -9.12 24.92 7.74
C GLU A 208 -10.17 26.05 7.76
N ASP A 209 -9.84 27.21 7.19
CA ASP A 209 -10.74 28.38 7.08
C ASP A 209 -11.59 28.41 5.78
N ALA A 210 -11.54 27.36 4.95
CA ALA A 210 -12.23 27.23 3.65
C ALA A 210 -13.19 26.03 3.59
#